data_AF-A0A7W8CC45-F1
#
_entry.id   AF-A0A7W8CC45-F1
#
_cell.length_a   1.000
_cell.length_b   1.000
_cell.length_c   1.000
_cell.angle_alpha   90.00
_cell.angle_beta   90.00
_cell.angle_gamma   90.00
#
_symmetry.space_group_name_H-M   'P 1'
#
loop_
_entity.id
_entity.type
_entity.pdbx_description
1 polymer ?
#
loop_
_entity_poly.entity_id
_entity_poly.type
_entity_poly.pdbx_seq_one_letter_code
_entity_poly.pdbx_strand_id
1 'polypeptide(L)'
;MSGTRAAQGDIAKSDPELTQRFMNIVRPLAKRWHRSEARGLESIPPGGALVVSNHSGGVIAMDMPVFAVDFYERFGYDRPVYTLTADILFRTPAADLVRHPRFVRCQAALAGWRCAQAVCSS
;
A
#
# COMPACT_ATOMS: atom_id res chain seq x y z
N MET A 1 6.78 -18.06 -27.44
CA MET A 1 7.46 -17.87 -26.14
C MET A 1 7.93 -16.43 -26.03
N SER A 2 7.12 -15.53 -25.47
CA SER A 2 7.54 -14.15 -25.19
C SER A 2 6.75 -13.67 -23.99
N GLY A 3 7.37 -13.67 -22.82
CA GLY A 3 6.66 -13.47 -21.57
C GLY A 3 7.61 -13.30 -20.40
N THR A 4 8.59 -12.40 -20.48
CA THR A 4 9.38 -12.00 -19.31
C THR A 4 10.11 -10.67 -19.55
N ARG A 5 9.39 -9.55 -19.67
CA ARG A 5 10.05 -8.23 -19.64
C ARG A 5 9.22 -7.07 -19.07
N ALA A 6 8.13 -7.36 -18.34
CA ALA A 6 7.26 -6.33 -17.77
C ALA A 6 7.28 -6.23 -16.24
N ALA A 7 8.11 -7.00 -15.53
CA ALA A 7 8.05 -7.09 -14.05
C ALA A 7 9.34 -6.63 -13.32
N GLN A 8 10.23 -5.90 -13.99
CA GLN A 8 11.53 -5.50 -13.42
C GLN A 8 11.69 -3.99 -13.16
N GLY A 9 10.60 -3.22 -13.19
CA GLY A 9 10.62 -1.78 -12.90
C GLY A 9 10.06 -1.47 -11.51
N ASP A 10 10.87 -0.80 -10.69
CA ASP A 10 10.45 0.11 -9.61
C ASP A 10 10.02 -0.46 -8.23
N ILE A 11 10.46 -1.66 -7.83
CA ILE A 11 10.48 -2.00 -6.39
C ILE A 11 11.83 -1.52 -5.81
N ALA A 12 11.98 -0.21 -5.66
CA ALA A 12 13.16 0.35 -5.02
C ALA A 12 13.21 -0.07 -3.54
N LYS A 13 14.43 -0.29 -3.00
CA LYS A 13 14.64 -0.54 -1.57
C LYS A 13 14.04 0.63 -0.78
N SER A 14 12.94 0.36 -0.09
CA SER A 14 12.26 1.36 0.74
C SER A 14 12.95 1.48 2.09
N ASP A 15 13.19 2.71 2.53
CA ASP A 15 13.70 3.00 3.87
C ASP A 15 12.60 2.77 4.94
N PRO A 16 12.82 1.86 5.91
CA PRO A 16 11.90 1.66 7.03
C PRO A 16 11.72 2.91 7.90
N GLU A 17 12.77 3.72 8.09
CA GLU A 17 12.72 4.89 8.98
C GLU A 17 11.80 5.98 8.41
N LEU A 18 11.90 6.24 7.10
CA LEU A 18 10.99 7.15 6.42
C LEU A 18 9.53 6.70 6.55
N THR A 19 9.29 5.39 6.43
CA THR A 19 7.93 4.85 6.56
C THR A 19 7.42 4.97 7.99
N GLN A 20 8.27 4.73 8.99
CA GLN A 20 7.91 4.91 10.39
C GLN A 20 7.53 6.37 10.70
N ARG A 21 8.31 7.34 10.21
CA ARG A 21 7.99 8.77 10.37
C ARG A 21 6.66 9.11 9.73
N PHE A 22 6.40 8.60 8.52
CA PHE A 22 5.11 8.80 7.84
C PHE A 22 3.94 8.16 8.60
N MET A 23 4.08 6.91 9.04
CA MET A 23 3.06 6.22 9.83
C MET A 23 2.77 6.91 11.17
N ASN A 24 3.77 7.53 11.81
CA ASN A 24 3.56 8.30 13.05
C ASN A 24 2.64 9.52 12.85
N ILE A 25 2.62 10.11 11.66
CA ILE A 25 1.73 11.23 11.31
C ILE A 25 0.33 10.71 10.95
N VAL A 26 0.26 9.58 10.24
CA VAL A 26 -1.01 8.98 9.77
C VAL A 26 -1.77 8.27 10.88
N ARG A 27 -1.08 7.66 11.85
CA ARG A 27 -1.66 6.91 12.97
C ARG A 27 -2.71 7.70 13.77
N PRO A 28 -2.47 8.96 14.20
CA PRO A 28 -3.51 9.71 14.92
C PRO A 28 -4.74 9.99 14.04
N LEU A 29 -4.57 10.21 12.74
CA LEU A 29 -5.69 10.38 11.81
C LEU A 29 -6.51 9.07 11.71
N ALA A 30 -5.84 7.93 11.52
CA ALA A 30 -6.49 6.63 11.44
C ALA A 30 -7.21 6.28 12.76
N LYS A 31 -6.53 6.39 13.90
CA LYS A 31 -7.04 5.93 15.20
C LYS A 31 -7.96 6.91 15.92
N ARG A 32 -7.76 8.22 15.77
CA ARG A 32 -8.54 9.21 16.52
C ARG A 32 -9.68 9.80 15.70
N TRP A 33 -9.44 10.12 14.43
CA TRP A 33 -10.48 10.66 13.55
C TRP A 33 -11.34 9.56 12.97
N HIS A 34 -10.73 8.60 12.26
CA HIS A 34 -11.46 7.50 11.65
C HIS A 34 -11.82 6.38 12.63
N ARG A 35 -11.19 6.34 13.82
CA ARG A 35 -11.41 5.31 14.84
C ARG A 35 -11.29 3.91 14.25
N SER A 36 -10.24 3.70 13.45
CA SER A 36 -10.10 2.49 12.66
C SER A 36 -9.70 1.27 13.49
N GLU A 37 -10.28 0.12 13.14
CA GLU A 37 -9.94 -1.19 13.70
C GLU A 37 -9.72 -2.20 12.56
N ALA A 38 -8.51 -2.75 12.45
CA ALA A 38 -8.24 -3.94 11.64
C ALA A 38 -8.35 -5.21 12.50
N ARG A 39 -9.07 -6.21 11.98
CA ARG A 39 -9.27 -7.52 12.61
C ARG A 39 -8.79 -8.60 11.64
N GLY A 40 -8.39 -9.78 12.15
CA GLY A 40 -7.98 -10.89 11.29
C GLY A 40 -6.56 -10.76 10.73
N LEU A 41 -5.74 -9.83 11.24
CA LEU A 41 -4.36 -9.67 10.78
C LEU A 41 -3.50 -10.91 11.07
N GLU A 42 -3.88 -11.71 12.07
CA GLU A 42 -3.32 -13.03 12.38
C GLU A 42 -3.46 -14.05 11.26
N SER A 43 -4.39 -13.85 10.32
CA SER A 43 -4.56 -14.73 9.15
C SER A 43 -3.55 -14.45 8.04
N ILE A 44 -2.74 -13.38 8.16
CA ILE A 44 -1.71 -13.06 7.17
C ILE A 44 -0.54 -14.05 7.34
N PRO A 45 -0.21 -14.87 6.33
CA PRO A 45 0.84 -15.87 6.44
C PRO A 45 2.22 -15.22 6.62
N PRO A 46 3.20 -15.94 7.21
CA PRO A 46 4.60 -15.53 7.14
C PRO A 46 5.07 -15.53 5.68
N GLY A 47 5.86 -14.52 5.31
CA GLY A 47 6.33 -14.35 3.93
C GLY A 47 5.48 -13.40 3.08
N GLY A 48 5.53 -13.58 1.75
CA GLY A 48 4.81 -12.71 0.81
C GLY A 48 3.32 -13.03 0.75
N ALA A 49 2.47 -11.99 0.76
CA ALA A 49 1.01 -12.14 0.70
C ALA A 49 0.37 -11.04 -0.17
N LEU A 50 -0.55 -11.42 -1.06
CA LEU A 50 -1.41 -10.46 -1.75
C LEU A 50 -2.69 -10.28 -0.95
N VAL A 51 -2.83 -9.11 -0.35
CA VAL A 51 -4.08 -8.66 0.24
C VAL A 51 -4.95 -8.13 -0.89
N VAL A 52 -6.24 -8.44 -0.83
CA VAL A 52 -7.24 -7.91 -1.76
C VAL A 52 -8.28 -7.23 -0.91
N SER A 53 -8.50 -5.95 -1.18
CA SER A 53 -9.45 -5.12 -0.43
C SER A 53 -10.30 -4.32 -1.40
N ASN A 54 -11.48 -3.93 -0.93
CA ASN A 54 -12.33 -3.00 -1.66
C ASN A 54 -11.76 -1.58 -1.55
N HIS A 55 -11.82 -0.83 -2.65
CA HIS A 55 -11.39 0.55 -2.68
C HIS A 55 -12.55 1.51 -2.40
N SER A 56 -12.54 2.13 -1.22
CA SER A 56 -13.59 3.06 -0.79
C SER A 56 -13.00 4.42 -0.40
N GLY A 57 -13.46 5.48 -1.05
CA GLY A 57 -13.05 6.87 -0.72
C GLY A 57 -12.51 7.68 -1.90
N GLY A 58 -12.65 7.19 -3.13
CA GLY A 58 -12.19 7.90 -4.32
C GLY A 58 -10.67 8.11 -4.30
N VAL A 59 -10.20 9.29 -4.71
CA VAL A 59 -8.77 9.59 -4.84
C VAL A 59 -8.03 9.60 -3.48
N ILE A 60 -8.74 9.88 -2.38
CA ILE A 60 -8.18 9.96 -1.01
C ILE A 60 -8.68 8.76 -0.20
N ALA A 61 -8.63 7.56 -0.77
CA ALA A 61 -9.08 6.38 -0.04
C ALA A 61 -8.24 6.15 1.21
N MET A 62 -8.93 6.01 2.33
CA MET A 62 -8.32 5.80 3.65
C MET A 62 -8.12 4.32 3.98
N ASP A 63 -8.54 3.42 3.08
CA ASP A 63 -8.37 1.98 3.17
C ASP A 63 -6.90 1.57 3.38
N MET A 64 -5.99 2.09 2.55
CA MET A 64 -4.56 1.78 2.65
C MET A 64 -3.93 2.38 3.92
N PRO A 65 -4.09 3.69 4.24
CA PRO A 65 -3.56 4.26 5.48
C PRO A 65 -4.03 3.53 6.74
N VAL A 66 -5.31 3.18 6.80
CA VAL A 66 -5.89 2.45 7.93
C VAL A 66 -5.29 1.05 8.05
N PHE A 67 -5.21 0.31 6.95
CA PHE A 67 -4.61 -1.02 6.94
C PHE A 67 -3.13 -0.97 7.32
N ALA A 68 -2.38 -0.04 6.75
CA ALA A 68 -0.93 0.08 6.97
C ALA A 68 -0.58 0.36 8.42
N VAL A 69 -1.32 1.26 9.10
CA VAL A 69 -1.09 1.56 10.52
C VAL A 69 -1.20 0.29 11.37
N ASP A 70 -2.28 -0.48 11.20
CA ASP A 70 -2.51 -1.67 12.01
C ASP A 70 -1.59 -2.83 11.62
N PHE A 71 -1.22 -2.92 10.35
CA PHE A 71 -0.24 -3.87 9.87
C PHE A 71 1.15 -3.62 10.47
N TYR A 72 1.66 -2.39 10.39
CA TYR A 72 2.99 -2.05 10.92
C TYR A 72 3.03 -2.10 12.45
N GLU A 73 1.91 -1.83 13.14
CA GLU A 73 1.80 -2.01 14.59
C GLU A 73 1.96 -3.49 15.00
N ARG A 74 1.52 -4.44 14.16
CA ARG A 74 1.64 -5.88 14.43
C ARG A 74 2.94 -6.50 13.94
N PHE A 75 3.34 -6.22 12.71
CA PHE A 75 4.43 -6.93 12.03
C PHE A 75 5.75 -6.15 11.99
N GLY A 76 5.75 -4.88 12.41
CA GLY A 76 6.93 -4.01 12.35
C GLY A 76 7.25 -3.53 10.93
N TYR A 77 8.19 -2.60 10.82
CA TYR A 77 8.54 -1.91 9.58
C TYR A 77 9.48 -2.68 8.65
N ASP A 78 10.04 -3.79 9.15
CA ASP A 78 10.93 -4.69 8.39
C ASP A 78 10.18 -5.49 7.32
N ARG A 79 8.84 -5.60 7.46
CA ARG A 79 7.96 -6.21 6.47
C ARG A 79 7.24 -5.12 5.66
N PRO A 80 7.75 -4.73 4.48
CA PRO A 80 7.16 -3.63 3.74
C PRO A 80 5.84 -4.04 3.08
N VAL A 81 4.88 -3.12 3.13
CA VAL A 81 3.61 -3.18 2.39
C VAL A 81 3.75 -2.38 1.11
N TYR A 82 3.60 -3.03 -0.04
CA TYR A 82 3.57 -2.38 -1.35
C TYR A 82 2.13 -2.21 -1.83
N THR A 83 1.71 -0.99 -2.07
CA THR A 83 0.36 -0.66 -2.51
C THR A 83 0.35 -0.52 -4.03
N LEU A 84 -0.56 -1.25 -4.69
CA LEU A 84 -0.83 -1.06 -6.11
C LEU A 84 -1.68 0.19 -6.31
N THR A 85 -1.18 1.14 -7.08
CA THR A 85 -1.77 2.47 -7.22
C THR A 85 -2.08 2.77 -8.67
N ALA A 86 -3.29 3.28 -8.93
CA ALA A 86 -3.71 3.67 -10.26
C ALA A 86 -2.85 4.83 -10.79
N ASP A 87 -2.54 4.80 -12.09
CA ASP A 87 -1.71 5.79 -12.78
C ASP A 87 -2.17 7.26 -12.58
N ILE A 88 -3.46 7.47 -12.35
CA ILE A 88 -4.04 8.82 -12.17
C ILE A 88 -3.45 9.53 -10.95
N LEU A 89 -3.11 8.83 -9.88
CA LEU A 89 -2.58 9.42 -8.64
C LEU A 89 -1.19 10.04 -8.85
N PHE A 90 -0.37 9.46 -9.73
CA PHE A 90 0.96 9.98 -10.10
C PHE A 90 0.89 11.27 -10.93
N ARG A 91 -0.30 11.65 -11.40
CA ARG A 91 -0.54 12.89 -12.17
C ARG A 91 -1.23 13.98 -11.36
N THR A 92 -1.52 13.74 -10.08
CA THR A 92 -2.13 14.74 -9.19
C THR A 92 -1.07 15.56 -8.44
N PRO A 93 -1.40 16.73 -7.86
CA PRO A 93 -0.48 17.47 -7.00
C PRO A 93 -0.01 16.67 -5.77
N ALA A 94 -0.73 15.62 -5.39
CA ALA A 94 -0.32 14.67 -4.35
C ALA A 94 0.67 13.60 -4.85
N ALA A 95 1.19 13.72 -6.07
CA ALA A 95 2.10 12.77 -6.69
C ALA A 95 3.33 12.49 -5.83
N ASP A 96 3.86 13.50 -5.13
CA ASP A 96 5.07 13.32 -4.31
C ASP A 96 4.84 12.36 -3.14
N LEU A 97 3.61 12.27 -2.64
CA LEU A 97 3.24 11.31 -1.61
C LEU A 97 3.16 9.87 -2.14
N VAL A 98 2.64 9.71 -3.36
CA VAL A 98 2.53 8.41 -4.04
C VAL A 98 3.80 7.99 -4.78
N ARG A 99 4.81 8.86 -4.91
CA ARG A 99 6.15 8.51 -5.42
C ARG A 99 7.00 7.75 -4.40
N HIS A 100 6.49 7.49 -3.20
CA HIS A 100 7.16 6.65 -2.22
C HIS A 100 7.40 5.24 -2.82
N PRO A 101 8.57 4.60 -2.59
CA PRO A 101 8.94 3.29 -3.16
C PRO A 101 8.01 2.13 -2.79
N ARG A 102 7.03 2.38 -1.93
CA ARG A 102 5.99 1.42 -1.52
C ARG A 102 4.72 1.53 -2.37
N PHE A 103 4.65 2.44 -3.34
CA PHE A 103 3.56 2.51 -4.30
C PHE A 103 4.02 1.99 -5.66
N VAL A 104 3.45 0.87 -6.07
CA VAL A 104 3.74 0.21 -7.34
C VAL A 104 2.65 0.59 -8.33
N ARG A 105 3.04 1.02 -9.53
CA ARG A 105 2.08 1.40 -10.57
C ARG A 105 1.28 0.19 -11.03
N CYS A 106 -0.04 0.30 -10.97
CA CYS A 106 -0.94 -0.65 -11.61
C CYS A 106 -1.37 -0.07 -12.97
N GLN A 107 -0.93 -0.71 -14.06
CA GLN A 107 -1.27 -0.25 -15.41
C GLN A 107 -2.74 -0.61 -15.71
N ALA A 108 -3.58 0.43 -15.82
CA ALA A 108 -5.04 0.31 -15.92
C ALA A 108 -5.57 -0.44 -17.16
N ALA A 109 -4.71 -0.79 -18.12
CA ALA A 109 -5.10 -1.41 -19.40
C ALA A 109 -5.68 -2.84 -19.28
N LEU A 110 -5.52 -3.52 -18.14
CA LEU A 110 -5.96 -4.92 -17.96
C LEU A 110 -6.98 -5.13 -16.83
N ALA A 111 -7.26 -4.12 -16.00
CA ALA A 111 -8.09 -4.28 -14.81
C ALA A 111 -9.03 -3.09 -14.65
N GLY A 112 -10.20 -3.13 -15.32
CA GLY A 112 -11.22 -2.09 -15.15
C GLY A 112 -11.52 -1.87 -13.68
N TRP A 113 -11.21 -0.68 -13.15
CA TRP A 113 -11.44 -0.14 -11.79
C TRP A 113 -11.21 -1.06 -10.57
N ARG A 114 -10.71 -2.29 -10.76
CA ARG A 114 -10.54 -3.34 -9.75
C ARG A 114 -9.08 -3.46 -9.34
N CYS A 115 -8.46 -2.35 -8.94
CA CYS A 115 -7.13 -2.40 -8.36
C CYS A 115 -7.21 -2.98 -6.94
N ALA A 116 -6.81 -4.25 -6.80
CA ALA A 116 -6.67 -4.93 -5.52
C ALA A 116 -5.49 -4.33 -4.73
N GLN A 117 -5.70 -4.02 -3.45
CA GLN A 117 -4.73 -3.31 -2.62
C GLN A 117 -3.86 -4.22 -1.74
N ALA A 118 -2.56 -3.93 -1.79
CA ALA A 118 -1.47 -4.35 -0.90
C ALA A 118 -0.84 -5.74 -1.16
N VAL A 119 0.43 -5.73 -1.56
CA VAL A 119 1.35 -6.87 -1.56
C VAL A 119 2.30 -6.73 -0.38
N CYS A 120 2.29 -7.67 0.55
CA CYS A 120 3.32 -7.80 1.58
C CYS A 120 4.48 -8.58 0.97
N SER A 121 5.72 -8.11 1.10
CA SER A 121 6.88 -8.93 0.73
C SER A 121 7.32 -9.85 1.88
N SER A 122 8.11 -10.85 1.50
CA SER A 122 8.61 -11.95 2.34
C SER A 122 9.54 -11.54 3.45
#